data_AF-A0A9D5PCB1-F1
#
_entry.id   AF-A0A9D5PCB1-F1
#
_cell.length_a   1.000
_cell.length_b   1.000
_cell.length_c   1.000
_cell.angle_alpha   90.00
_cell.angle_beta   90.00
_cell.angle_gamma   90.00
#
_symmetry.space_group_name_H-M   'P 1'
#
loop_
_entity.id
_entity.type
_entity.pdbx_description
1 polymer ?
#
loop_
_entity_poly.entity_id
_entity_poly.type
_entity_poly.pdbx_seq_one_letter_code
_entity_poly.pdbx_strand_id
1 'polypeptide(L)'
;MKKISTLFVALCAMASAAAQNHGSMNFIGNSTFTATLFNASQATVKDTVIVGDSNTSVTLPAMTYNGLTIPAIKYVNLAYTMTGSYMTGDMAFVWTKQYADTTITLADNTTKELKNVSLTVTYTHTSGQLDVDATFSYGSMPSPIHYVQTGFYTQGSNEWNLVGRGTAANPYRIFEATDFKSLADSISATNKGTGQYFIVMNDIDFGGNAETPAQLPSIGKAAVASITSVAWGFNGTLDGNGKSISGIYHTENTNSDAGKFNALFSSLDTLGVIKDLTFTDNNSINSYNYAAPFACMSKGTITGCTNYANITAANTFAGGICGYLVSGLGTIDGCKNYGNVSAQTYATGIVSGSQYAKTIPALNYAVNNCENYGAMTCSKGSGAAGIVGSYSGAVTNCTNHGTIGTADLGTGIGGIASAVMYNAKVEGCTNNGAVTGQKQVAGIVGNLMKGEDTDVTVSGCTNNGAVSGTANVAGIVGNSTRANGIVTLADCANEGVVTAPEGCETAGNLRGSSNIVIGEGCTINATLQKLYLDDTTSAIESVSEVTANAPAYDLNGRRTNGNGLTISGAKARIVK
;
A
#
# COMPACT_ATOMS: atom_id res chain seq x y z
N MET A 1 -32.81 14.56 47.73
CA MET A 1 -32.88 13.09 47.86
C MET A 1 -33.85 12.43 46.86
N LYS A 2 -35.16 12.74 46.81
CA LYS A 2 -36.14 12.05 45.93
C LYS A 2 -35.96 12.15 44.39
N LYS A 3 -34.97 12.87 43.85
CA LYS A 3 -34.67 12.93 42.40
C LYS A 3 -33.46 12.09 41.96
N ILE A 4 -32.63 11.63 42.89
CA ILE A 4 -31.44 10.80 42.58
C ILE A 4 -31.84 9.32 42.48
N SER A 5 -32.75 8.88 43.34
CA SER A 5 -33.33 7.53 43.31
C SER A 5 -34.05 7.20 42.00
N THR A 6 -34.75 8.17 41.39
CA THR A 6 -35.51 7.95 40.15
C THR A 6 -34.60 7.79 38.93
N LEU A 7 -33.46 8.48 38.91
CA LEU A 7 -32.47 8.33 37.83
C LEU A 7 -31.76 6.98 37.92
N PHE A 8 -31.47 6.49 39.14
CA PHE A 8 -30.90 5.16 39.36
C PHE A 8 -31.86 4.04 38.95
N VAL A 9 -33.14 4.13 39.32
CA VAL A 9 -34.16 3.15 38.92
C VAL A 9 -34.40 3.19 37.40
N ALA A 10 -34.37 4.36 36.76
CA ALA A 10 -34.45 4.48 35.30
C ALA A 10 -33.20 3.92 34.58
N LEU A 11 -32.00 4.07 35.15
CA LEU A 11 -30.78 3.46 34.59
C LEU A 11 -30.75 1.93 34.75
N CYS A 12 -31.14 1.41 35.91
CA CYS A 12 -31.29 -0.04 36.11
C CYS A 12 -32.37 -0.62 35.19
N ALA A 13 -33.48 0.11 34.98
CA ALA A 13 -34.50 -0.26 34.01
C ALA A 13 -34.00 -0.17 32.55
N MET A 14 -33.03 0.70 32.22
CA MET A 14 -32.39 0.71 30.91
C MET A 14 -31.34 -0.37 30.72
N ALA A 15 -30.67 -0.83 31.79
CA ALA A 15 -29.79 -1.99 31.74
C ALA A 15 -30.59 -3.29 31.52
N SER A 16 -31.76 -3.43 32.16
CA SER A 16 -32.70 -4.50 31.81
C SER A 16 -33.32 -4.29 30.42
N ALA A 17 -33.75 -3.07 30.06
CA ALA A 17 -34.39 -2.81 28.77
C ALA A 17 -33.47 -2.98 27.55
N ALA A 18 -32.16 -2.76 27.73
CA ALA A 18 -31.14 -3.05 26.71
C ALA A 18 -30.95 -4.57 26.54
N ALA A 19 -31.00 -5.35 27.61
CA ALA A 19 -31.03 -6.82 27.52
C ALA A 19 -32.38 -7.36 26.98
N GLN A 20 -33.49 -6.65 27.20
CA GLN A 20 -34.87 -7.06 26.85
C GLN A 20 -35.31 -6.74 25.40
N ASN A 21 -34.50 -6.05 24.58
CA ASN A 21 -34.91 -5.60 23.24
C ASN A 21 -34.00 -6.04 22.08
N HIS A 22 -32.93 -6.78 22.35
CA HIS A 22 -32.18 -7.43 21.28
C HIS A 22 -32.76 -8.83 21.04
N GLY A 23 -33.29 -9.05 19.82
CA GLY A 23 -33.52 -10.40 19.31
C GLY A 23 -32.20 -11.14 19.07
N SER A 24 -32.25 -12.27 18.34
CA SER A 24 -31.07 -13.07 18.03
C SER A 24 -29.90 -12.21 17.51
N MET A 25 -28.84 -12.13 18.30
CA MET A 25 -27.58 -11.52 17.89
C MET A 25 -26.77 -12.54 17.07
N ASN A 26 -26.15 -12.07 15.99
CA ASN A 26 -25.29 -12.87 15.12
C ASN A 26 -23.86 -12.34 15.23
N PHE A 27 -22.87 -13.23 15.14
CA PHE A 27 -21.47 -12.87 15.29
C PHE A 27 -20.63 -13.55 14.19
N ILE A 28 -19.58 -12.87 13.73
CA ILE A 28 -18.64 -13.42 12.74
C ILE A 28 -17.22 -13.24 13.25
N GLY A 29 -16.41 -14.29 13.15
CA GLY A 29 -14.98 -14.23 13.43
C GLY A 29 -14.30 -15.58 13.39
N ASN A 30 -13.09 -15.66 13.94
CA ASN A 30 -12.28 -16.87 13.88
C ASN A 30 -12.45 -17.71 15.14
N SER A 31 -12.45 -19.03 14.97
CA SER A 31 -12.48 -19.99 16.05
C SER A 31 -11.34 -20.99 15.94
N THR A 32 -10.81 -21.43 17.07
CA THR A 32 -9.79 -22.47 17.17
C THR A 32 -10.20 -23.49 18.22
N PHE A 33 -9.85 -24.75 18.02
CA PHE A 33 -10.08 -25.79 19.01
C PHE A 33 -8.87 -26.71 19.13
N THR A 34 -8.55 -27.09 20.36
CA THR A 34 -7.38 -27.91 20.68
C THR A 34 -7.75 -29.04 21.62
N ALA A 35 -7.08 -30.18 21.45
CA ALA A 35 -7.03 -31.28 22.41
C ALA A 35 -5.59 -31.81 22.43
N THR A 36 -5.18 -32.55 23.46
CA THR A 36 -3.76 -32.88 23.76
C THR A 36 -2.91 -33.53 22.66
N LEU A 37 -3.48 -33.93 21.53
CA LEU A 37 -2.77 -34.47 20.35
C LEU A 37 -3.14 -33.79 19.01
N PHE A 38 -4.04 -32.80 19.02
CA PHE A 38 -4.56 -32.15 17.81
C PHE A 38 -4.76 -30.64 18.04
N ASN A 39 -4.16 -29.82 17.18
CA ASN A 39 -4.42 -28.39 17.09
C ASN A 39 -5.08 -28.11 15.74
N ALA A 40 -6.24 -27.45 15.75
CA ALA A 40 -7.01 -27.14 14.55
C ALA A 40 -7.61 -25.74 14.61
N SER A 41 -7.32 -24.94 13.59
CA SER A 41 -7.97 -23.66 13.31
C SER A 41 -8.97 -23.85 12.16
N GLN A 42 -10.16 -23.27 12.28
CA GLN A 42 -11.06 -23.11 11.14
C GLN A 42 -11.08 -21.63 10.72
N ALA A 43 -10.83 -21.37 9.44
CA ALA A 43 -10.89 -20.03 8.88
C ALA A 43 -12.35 -19.57 8.76
N THR A 44 -12.66 -18.39 9.30
CA THR A 44 -13.96 -17.69 9.20
C THR A 44 -15.18 -18.55 9.52
N VAL A 45 -15.52 -18.68 10.80
CA VAL A 45 -16.76 -19.35 11.22
C VAL A 45 -17.83 -18.31 11.56
N LYS A 46 -19.00 -18.41 10.91
CA LYS A 46 -20.14 -17.53 11.14
C LYS A 46 -21.01 -18.12 12.26
N ASP A 47 -20.72 -17.76 13.50
CA ASP A 47 -21.37 -18.32 14.69
C ASP A 47 -22.56 -17.50 15.20
N THR A 48 -23.67 -18.19 15.41
CA THR A 48 -24.94 -17.57 15.81
C THR A 48 -25.09 -17.65 17.33
N VAL A 49 -24.74 -16.57 18.02
CA VAL A 49 -24.83 -16.46 19.49
C VAL A 49 -26.09 -15.68 19.90
N ILE A 50 -27.17 -16.43 20.09
CA ILE A 50 -28.49 -15.93 20.45
C ILE A 50 -28.51 -15.48 21.92
N VAL A 51 -28.17 -14.22 22.13
CA VAL A 51 -28.41 -13.52 23.40
C VAL A 51 -29.90 -13.17 23.51
N GLY A 52 -30.49 -13.48 24.66
CA GLY A 52 -31.90 -13.21 24.98
C GLY A 52 -32.19 -13.55 26.44
N ASP A 53 -33.07 -12.79 27.08
CA ASP A 53 -33.12 -12.56 28.53
C ASP A 53 -33.90 -13.61 29.35
N SER A 54 -34.59 -14.55 28.71
CA SER A 54 -35.21 -15.71 29.40
C SER A 54 -34.84 -17.08 28.82
N ASN A 55 -33.91 -17.13 27.84
CA ASN A 55 -33.48 -18.35 27.14
C ASN A 55 -32.08 -18.16 26.53
N THR A 56 -31.15 -17.48 27.22
CA THR A 56 -29.82 -17.15 26.66
C THR A 56 -29.12 -18.42 26.20
N SER A 57 -28.77 -18.49 24.91
CA SER A 57 -28.15 -19.69 24.34
C SER A 57 -27.02 -19.38 23.37
N VAL A 58 -25.85 -19.94 23.66
CA VAL A 58 -24.67 -19.88 22.80
C VAL A 58 -24.61 -21.20 22.04
N THR A 59 -24.60 -21.15 20.70
CA THR A 59 -24.41 -22.34 19.88
C THR A 59 -23.00 -22.31 19.30
N LEU A 60 -22.15 -23.22 19.74
CA LEU A 60 -20.85 -23.46 19.10
C LEU A 60 -21.07 -24.19 17.77
N PRO A 61 -20.21 -23.98 16.76
CA PRO A 61 -20.37 -24.57 15.44
C PRO A 61 -20.10 -26.08 15.46
N ALA A 62 -20.44 -26.75 14.36
CA ALA A 62 -19.94 -28.11 14.13
C ALA A 62 -18.42 -28.06 13.85
N MET A 63 -17.62 -28.66 14.73
CA MET A 63 -16.16 -28.72 14.61
C MET A 63 -15.78 -29.97 13.82
N THR A 64 -14.94 -29.84 12.79
CA THR A 64 -14.49 -30.97 11.95
C THR A 64 -12.98 -30.96 11.81
N TYR A 65 -12.35 -32.13 12.00
CA TYR A 65 -10.91 -32.35 11.86
C TYR A 65 -10.61 -33.79 11.41
N ASN A 66 -9.79 -33.96 10.36
CA ASN A 66 -9.38 -35.28 9.81
C ASN A 66 -10.54 -36.30 9.64
N GLY A 67 -11.69 -35.84 9.13
CA GLY A 67 -12.89 -36.67 8.92
C GLY A 67 -13.72 -36.97 10.19
N LEU A 68 -13.31 -36.46 11.35
CA LEU A 68 -14.02 -36.57 12.62
C LEU A 68 -14.82 -35.28 12.86
N THR A 69 -16.14 -35.39 12.97
CA THR A 69 -17.05 -34.26 13.19
C THR A 69 -17.72 -34.33 14.56
N ILE A 70 -17.64 -33.21 15.29
CA ILE A 70 -18.41 -32.93 16.50
C ILE A 70 -19.56 -32.00 16.05
N PRO A 71 -20.84 -32.37 16.28
CA PRO A 71 -21.95 -31.49 15.93
C PRO A 71 -21.93 -30.16 16.69
N ALA A 72 -22.73 -29.20 16.21
CA ALA A 72 -22.93 -27.93 16.88
C ALA A 72 -23.40 -28.13 18.34
N ILE A 73 -22.79 -27.40 19.28
CA ILE A 73 -23.04 -27.56 20.72
C ILE A 73 -23.84 -26.37 21.22
N LYS A 74 -25.12 -26.58 21.50
CA LYS A 74 -25.96 -25.55 22.12
C LYS A 74 -25.81 -25.58 23.64
N TYR A 75 -25.47 -24.42 24.20
CA TYR A 75 -25.52 -24.14 25.63
C TYR A 75 -26.78 -23.32 25.90
N VAL A 76 -27.50 -23.62 26.97
CA VAL A 76 -28.74 -22.93 27.38
C VAL A 76 -28.66 -22.52 28.85
N ASN A 77 -29.54 -21.60 29.28
CA ASN A 77 -29.70 -21.17 30.67
C ASN A 77 -28.38 -20.67 31.30
N LEU A 78 -27.66 -19.82 30.57
CA LEU A 78 -26.39 -19.24 31.03
C LEU A 78 -26.63 -18.22 32.14
N ALA A 79 -25.79 -18.26 33.18
CA ALA A 79 -25.76 -17.22 34.20
C ALA A 79 -25.09 -15.96 33.62
N TYR A 80 -25.54 -14.79 34.07
CA TYR A 80 -25.20 -13.50 33.47
C TYR A 80 -24.69 -12.51 34.49
N THR A 81 -23.64 -11.76 34.14
CA THR A 81 -23.08 -10.66 34.92
C THR A 81 -22.74 -9.48 34.02
N MET A 82 -22.90 -8.26 34.54
CA MET A 82 -22.47 -7.02 33.87
C MET A 82 -21.23 -6.48 34.57
N THR A 83 -20.25 -6.02 33.79
CA THR A 83 -19.04 -5.36 34.29
C THR A 83 -18.78 -4.09 33.49
N GLY A 84 -18.21 -3.06 34.13
CA GLY A 84 -17.91 -1.78 33.50
C GLY A 84 -18.78 -0.61 33.97
N SER A 85 -18.74 0.51 33.24
CA SER A 85 -19.36 1.79 33.65
C SER A 85 -20.07 2.48 32.50
N TYR A 86 -21.37 2.76 32.68
CA TYR A 86 -22.15 3.60 31.76
C TYR A 86 -21.54 4.99 31.52
N MET A 87 -20.77 5.53 32.48
CA MET A 87 -20.18 6.87 32.38
C MET A 87 -18.94 6.91 31.47
N THR A 88 -18.26 5.78 31.25
CA THR A 88 -17.11 5.68 30.33
C THR A 88 -17.47 5.04 28.99
N GLY A 89 -18.67 4.44 28.87
CA GLY A 89 -19.13 3.72 27.68
C GLY A 89 -18.67 2.26 27.61
N ASP A 90 -17.62 1.92 28.35
CA ASP A 90 -17.07 0.56 28.44
C ASP A 90 -17.93 -0.32 29.34
N MET A 91 -18.83 -1.06 28.70
CA MET A 91 -19.64 -2.11 29.29
C MET A 91 -19.29 -3.45 28.65
N ALA A 92 -19.02 -4.44 29.49
CA ALA A 92 -18.86 -5.84 29.10
C ALA A 92 -19.94 -6.71 29.75
N PHE A 93 -20.51 -7.58 28.94
CA PHE A 93 -21.60 -8.49 29.26
C PHE A 93 -20.99 -9.89 29.31
N VAL A 94 -20.94 -10.51 30.49
CA VAL A 94 -20.28 -11.79 30.70
C VAL A 94 -21.32 -12.85 31.06
N TRP A 95 -21.45 -13.86 30.19
CA TRP A 95 -22.23 -15.06 30.45
C TRP A 95 -21.32 -16.21 30.83
N THR A 96 -21.61 -16.86 31.95
CA THR A 96 -20.87 -18.04 32.43
C THR A 96 -21.83 -19.22 32.59
N LYS A 97 -21.33 -20.44 32.41
CA LYS A 97 -22.12 -21.64 32.61
C LYS A 97 -22.47 -21.87 34.08
N GLN A 98 -23.74 -22.13 34.38
CA GLN A 98 -24.17 -22.69 35.67
C GLN A 98 -24.58 -24.17 35.54
N TYR A 99 -25.22 -24.57 34.43
CA TYR A 99 -25.57 -25.96 34.12
C TYR A 99 -25.39 -26.28 32.63
N ALA A 100 -25.28 -27.56 32.29
CA ALA A 100 -25.20 -28.08 30.93
C ALA A 100 -26.49 -28.81 30.56
N ASP A 101 -26.87 -28.77 29.28
CA ASP A 101 -27.39 -29.99 28.68
C ASP A 101 -26.25 -31.02 28.75
N THR A 102 -26.42 -32.03 29.60
CA THR A 102 -25.42 -33.10 29.82
C THR A 102 -25.24 -34.01 28.61
N THR A 103 -26.01 -33.79 27.55
CA THR A 103 -26.17 -34.67 26.40
C THR A 103 -26.43 -33.89 25.11
N ILE A 104 -25.66 -34.15 24.05
CA ILE A 104 -25.94 -33.68 22.67
C ILE A 104 -26.67 -34.78 21.91
N THR A 105 -27.77 -34.42 21.23
CA THR A 105 -28.41 -35.28 20.23
C THR A 105 -27.74 -35.10 18.86
N LEU A 106 -27.31 -36.20 18.23
CA LEU A 106 -26.67 -36.19 16.91
C LEU A 106 -27.73 -36.25 15.79
N ALA A 107 -27.30 -36.06 14.54
CA ALA A 107 -28.17 -36.07 13.36
C ALA A 107 -28.87 -37.43 13.08
N ASP A 108 -28.41 -38.52 13.72
CA ASP A 108 -29.03 -39.85 13.70
C ASP A 108 -30.01 -40.10 14.87
N ASN A 109 -30.34 -39.05 15.63
CA ASN A 109 -31.11 -39.07 16.89
C ASN A 109 -30.46 -39.85 18.05
N THR A 110 -29.22 -40.33 17.93
CA THR A 110 -28.47 -40.85 19.09
C THR A 110 -28.05 -39.72 20.01
N THR A 111 -27.80 -40.04 21.27
CA THR A 111 -27.51 -39.06 22.32
C THR A 111 -26.14 -39.36 22.95
N LYS A 112 -25.24 -38.37 23.03
CA LYS A 112 -23.89 -38.50 23.61
C LYS A 112 -23.67 -37.54 24.76
N GLU A 113 -23.06 -38.05 25.83
CA GLU A 113 -22.75 -37.28 27.04
C GLU A 113 -21.64 -36.25 26.80
N LEU A 114 -21.79 -35.06 27.38
CA LEU A 114 -20.76 -34.02 27.48
C LEU A 114 -20.21 -33.99 28.92
N LYS A 115 -18.88 -34.08 29.06
CA LYS A 115 -18.18 -34.02 30.36
C LYS A 115 -17.28 -32.80 30.44
N ASN A 116 -16.83 -32.47 31.66
CA ASN A 116 -15.84 -31.41 31.93
C ASN A 116 -16.21 -30.05 31.33
N VAL A 117 -17.50 -29.67 31.37
CA VAL A 117 -17.99 -28.56 30.57
C VAL A 117 -17.88 -27.20 31.26
N SER A 118 -17.04 -26.31 30.74
CA SER A 118 -17.02 -24.88 31.05
C SER A 118 -17.45 -24.05 29.84
N LEU A 119 -17.98 -22.86 30.10
CA LEU A 119 -18.19 -21.82 29.09
C LEU A 119 -18.13 -20.45 29.78
N THR A 120 -17.35 -19.56 29.20
CA THR A 120 -17.36 -18.11 29.43
C THR A 120 -17.57 -17.42 28.09
N VAL A 121 -18.51 -16.48 28.03
CA VAL A 121 -18.75 -15.64 26.85
C VAL A 121 -18.76 -14.19 27.28
N THR A 122 -17.91 -13.37 26.68
CA THR A 122 -17.75 -11.94 27.00
C THR A 122 -18.09 -11.12 25.77
N TYR A 123 -19.19 -10.36 25.81
CA TYR A 123 -19.49 -9.34 24.80
C TYR A 123 -19.09 -7.95 25.28
N THR A 124 -18.17 -7.30 24.57
CA THR A 124 -17.72 -5.94 24.84
C THR A 124 -18.47 -4.96 23.94
N HIS A 125 -19.34 -4.13 24.51
CA HIS A 125 -20.25 -3.28 23.75
C HIS A 125 -19.52 -2.18 22.94
N THR A 126 -18.42 -1.62 23.46
CA THR A 126 -17.64 -0.58 22.78
C THR A 126 -17.08 -1.08 21.44
N SER A 127 -16.33 -2.19 21.48
CA SER A 127 -15.71 -2.81 20.29
C SER A 127 -16.70 -3.64 19.47
N GLY A 128 -17.83 -4.06 20.05
CA GLY A 128 -18.75 -5.03 19.46
C GLY A 128 -18.19 -6.46 19.44
N GLN A 129 -17.12 -6.74 20.18
CA GLN A 129 -16.42 -8.04 20.21
C GLN A 129 -17.14 -9.03 21.11
N LEU A 130 -17.10 -10.31 20.73
CA LEU A 130 -17.58 -11.45 21.49
C LEU A 130 -16.44 -12.47 21.64
N ASP A 131 -15.95 -12.66 22.84
CA ASP A 131 -14.96 -13.70 23.15
C ASP A 131 -15.66 -14.89 23.79
N VAL A 132 -15.46 -16.08 23.24
CA VAL A 132 -16.01 -17.35 23.71
C VAL A 132 -14.84 -18.24 24.13
N ASP A 133 -14.86 -18.72 25.37
CA ASP A 133 -13.93 -19.73 25.89
C ASP A 133 -14.75 -20.89 26.46
N ALA A 134 -14.59 -22.08 25.88
CA ALA A 134 -15.32 -23.28 26.27
C ALA A 134 -14.38 -24.47 26.40
N THR A 135 -14.51 -25.25 27.48
CA THR A 135 -13.87 -26.57 27.61
C THR A 135 -14.96 -27.64 27.67
N PHE A 136 -14.79 -28.77 27.00
CA PHE A 136 -15.70 -29.92 27.10
C PHE A 136 -15.04 -31.23 26.66
N SER A 137 -15.57 -32.37 27.06
CA SER A 137 -15.18 -33.69 26.56
C SER A 137 -16.39 -34.36 25.90
N TYR A 138 -16.21 -34.87 24.68
CA TYR A 138 -17.27 -35.45 23.86
C TYR A 138 -17.05 -36.96 23.66
N GLY A 139 -18.00 -37.78 24.14
CA GLY A 139 -17.88 -39.24 24.07
C GLY A 139 -16.67 -39.77 24.85
N SER A 140 -15.92 -40.70 24.25
CA SER A 140 -14.76 -41.39 24.87
C SER A 140 -13.41 -40.71 24.55
N MET A 141 -13.39 -39.41 24.27
CA MET A 141 -12.14 -38.69 23.99
C MET A 141 -11.18 -38.71 25.20
N PRO A 142 -9.86 -38.90 24.99
CA PRO A 142 -8.90 -39.10 26.08
C PRO A 142 -8.63 -37.82 26.90
N SER A 143 -8.91 -36.65 26.34
CA SER A 143 -8.71 -35.34 26.96
C SER A 143 -9.86 -34.39 26.59
N PRO A 144 -10.15 -33.35 27.40
CA PRO A 144 -11.04 -32.26 27.00
C PRO A 144 -10.53 -31.53 25.75
N ILE A 145 -11.48 -31.00 25.00
CA ILE A 145 -11.30 -29.99 23.96
C ILE A 145 -11.41 -28.62 24.62
N HIS A 146 -10.46 -27.74 24.32
CA HIS A 146 -10.55 -26.30 24.58
C HIS A 146 -10.88 -25.60 23.25
N TYR A 147 -12.04 -24.97 23.19
CA TYR A 147 -12.51 -24.16 22.07
C TYR A 147 -12.44 -22.69 22.47
N VAL A 148 -11.82 -21.87 21.65
CA VAL A 148 -11.83 -20.41 21.81
C VAL A 148 -12.21 -19.73 20.50
N GLN A 149 -13.01 -18.68 20.59
CA GLN A 149 -13.42 -17.85 19.45
C GLN A 149 -13.41 -16.37 19.84
N THR A 150 -13.02 -15.53 18.88
CA THR A 150 -13.29 -14.10 18.92
C THR A 150 -14.14 -13.74 17.70
N GLY A 151 -15.42 -13.42 17.94
CA GLY A 151 -16.40 -12.95 16.98
C GLY A 151 -16.73 -11.47 17.15
N PHE A 152 -17.48 -10.89 16.21
CA PHE A 152 -17.93 -9.51 16.27
C PHE A 152 -19.40 -9.37 15.87
N TYR A 153 -20.14 -8.53 16.59
CA TYR A 153 -21.59 -8.39 16.47
C TYR A 153 -21.98 -7.83 15.10
N THR A 154 -22.71 -8.64 14.33
CA THR A 154 -23.32 -8.20 13.08
C THR A 154 -24.63 -7.46 13.41
N GLN A 155 -24.53 -6.15 13.65
CA GLN A 155 -25.73 -5.31 13.59
C GLN A 155 -26.31 -5.42 12.17
N GLY A 156 -27.63 -5.60 12.06
CA GLY A 156 -28.30 -5.81 10.77
C GLY A 156 -27.92 -4.74 9.74
N SER A 157 -27.60 -5.19 8.53
CA SER A 157 -27.00 -4.44 7.40
C SER A 157 -26.98 -2.91 7.54
N ASN A 158 -25.83 -2.37 7.95
CA ASN A 158 -25.51 -0.97 7.69
C ASN A 158 -25.31 -0.73 6.18
N GLU A 159 -25.07 0.53 5.78
CA GLU A 159 -24.90 0.96 4.39
C GLU A 159 -23.75 0.27 3.62
N TRP A 160 -22.84 -0.42 4.32
CA TRP A 160 -21.72 -1.18 3.76
C TRP A 160 -21.95 -2.68 3.71
N ASN A 161 -23.01 -3.17 4.37
CA ASN A 161 -23.23 -4.59 4.66
C ASN A 161 -22.05 -5.26 5.42
N LEU A 162 -21.28 -4.50 6.20
CA LEU A 162 -20.10 -4.96 6.94
C LEU A 162 -20.34 -5.03 8.46
N VAL A 163 -19.46 -5.72 9.18
CA VAL A 163 -19.56 -5.85 10.65
C VAL A 163 -18.85 -4.70 11.36
N GLY A 164 -19.60 -3.77 11.97
CA GLY A 164 -19.03 -2.69 12.78
C GLY A 164 -19.87 -1.41 12.76
N ARG A 165 -19.27 -0.31 13.23
CA ARG A 165 -19.92 1.02 13.31
C ARG A 165 -19.17 2.12 12.54
N GLY A 166 -18.11 1.76 11.80
CA GLY A 166 -17.29 2.70 11.05
C GLY A 166 -16.50 3.71 11.90
N THR A 167 -16.35 3.50 13.20
CA THR A 167 -15.61 4.42 14.09
C THR A 167 -14.20 3.89 14.35
N ALA A 168 -13.24 4.74 14.74
CA ALA A 168 -11.88 4.28 15.03
C ALA A 168 -11.80 3.18 16.11
N ALA A 169 -12.70 3.20 17.12
CA ALA A 169 -12.79 2.17 18.16
C ALA A 169 -13.64 0.95 17.78
N ASN A 170 -14.43 1.06 16.71
CA ASN A 170 -15.29 -0.01 16.19
C ASN A 170 -15.44 0.14 14.67
N PRO A 171 -14.37 -0.18 13.91
CA PRO A 171 -14.35 -0.06 12.46
C PRO A 171 -15.25 -1.11 11.80
N TYR A 172 -15.60 -0.90 10.53
CA TYR A 172 -16.19 -1.93 9.69
C TYR A 172 -15.15 -3.00 9.37
N ARG A 173 -15.50 -4.27 9.57
CA ARG A 173 -14.56 -5.39 9.46
C ARG A 173 -14.74 -6.15 8.15
N ILE A 174 -13.61 -6.53 7.57
CA ILE A 174 -13.48 -7.29 6.32
C ILE A 174 -12.84 -8.64 6.65
N PHE A 175 -13.59 -9.73 6.51
CA PHE A 175 -13.19 -11.11 6.83
C PHE A 175 -13.00 -11.99 5.58
N GLU A 176 -13.68 -11.67 4.48
CA GLU A 176 -13.72 -12.46 3.24
C GLU A 176 -13.77 -11.56 1.98
N ALA A 177 -13.47 -12.12 0.79
CA ALA A 177 -13.45 -11.35 -0.46
C ALA A 177 -14.82 -10.72 -0.83
N THR A 178 -15.91 -11.33 -0.38
CA THR A 178 -17.28 -10.80 -0.50
C THR A 178 -17.52 -9.53 0.31
N ASP A 179 -16.74 -9.27 1.36
CA ASP A 179 -16.80 -8.01 2.12
C ASP A 179 -16.15 -6.87 1.33
N PHE A 180 -15.04 -7.11 0.63
CA PHE A 180 -14.46 -6.15 -0.31
C PHE A 180 -15.39 -5.87 -1.49
N LYS A 181 -16.15 -6.87 -1.96
CA LYS A 181 -17.19 -6.67 -2.98
C LYS A 181 -18.34 -5.82 -2.45
N SER A 182 -18.82 -6.08 -1.23
CA SER A 182 -19.84 -5.26 -0.56
C SER A 182 -19.38 -3.81 -0.39
N LEU A 183 -18.13 -3.59 0.03
CA LEU A 183 -17.50 -2.27 0.10
C LEU A 183 -17.50 -1.56 -1.27
N ALA A 184 -17.11 -2.26 -2.35
CA ALA A 184 -17.10 -1.69 -3.69
C ALA A 184 -18.51 -1.30 -4.17
N ASP A 185 -19.50 -2.17 -3.98
CA ASP A 185 -20.89 -1.95 -4.40
C ASP A 185 -21.59 -0.82 -3.61
N SER A 186 -21.16 -0.56 -2.37
CA SER A 186 -21.67 0.53 -1.54
C SER A 186 -21.09 1.91 -1.87
N ILE A 187 -19.97 2.00 -2.60
CA ILE A 187 -19.36 3.29 -2.95
C ILE A 187 -20.15 4.02 -4.04
N SER A 188 -20.51 5.26 -3.77
CA SER A 188 -21.26 6.13 -4.69
C SER A 188 -20.85 7.60 -4.55
N ALA A 189 -21.45 8.49 -5.35
CA ALA A 189 -21.21 9.93 -5.26
C ALA A 189 -21.53 10.51 -3.86
N THR A 190 -22.51 9.95 -3.16
CA THR A 190 -22.96 10.38 -1.83
C THR A 190 -22.41 9.52 -0.69
N ASN A 191 -22.05 8.26 -0.94
CA ASN A 191 -21.44 7.38 0.04
C ASN A 191 -19.99 7.04 -0.33
N LYS A 192 -19.01 7.67 0.34
CA LYS A 192 -17.58 7.52 0.06
C LYS A 192 -16.77 6.93 1.23
N GLY A 193 -17.40 6.65 2.37
CA GLY A 193 -16.68 6.27 3.60
C GLY A 193 -16.06 7.45 4.36
N THR A 194 -16.44 8.71 4.05
CA THR A 194 -15.84 9.91 4.66
C THR A 194 -15.87 9.88 6.19
N GLY A 195 -14.70 9.88 6.83
CA GLY A 195 -14.58 9.83 8.29
C GLY A 195 -14.90 8.48 8.91
N GLN A 196 -15.11 7.44 8.09
CA GLN A 196 -15.36 6.07 8.53
C GLN A 196 -14.09 5.22 8.44
N TYR A 197 -14.01 4.24 9.35
CA TYR A 197 -12.87 3.34 9.52
C TYR A 197 -13.26 1.91 9.14
N PHE A 198 -12.35 1.25 8.43
CA PHE A 198 -12.46 -0.11 7.94
C PHE A 198 -11.19 -0.87 8.36
N ILE A 199 -11.30 -2.15 8.69
CA ILE A 199 -10.15 -2.98 9.08
C ILE A 199 -10.23 -4.38 8.44
N VAL A 200 -9.11 -4.86 7.94
CA VAL A 200 -8.97 -6.23 7.43
C VAL A 200 -8.65 -7.17 8.60
N MET A 201 -9.45 -8.22 8.76
CA MET A 201 -9.37 -9.13 9.92
C MET A 201 -8.55 -10.37 9.62
N ASN A 202 -8.57 -10.83 8.37
CA ASN A 202 -7.97 -12.08 7.90
C ASN A 202 -7.07 -11.82 6.69
N ASP A 203 -6.20 -12.76 6.37
CA ASP A 203 -5.65 -12.84 5.02
C ASP A 203 -6.78 -13.21 4.05
N ILE A 204 -6.96 -12.42 2.99
CA ILE A 204 -8.13 -12.48 2.10
C ILE A 204 -7.74 -13.11 0.76
N ASP A 205 -8.15 -14.35 0.56
CA ASP A 205 -8.06 -15.03 -0.74
C ASP A 205 -9.31 -14.78 -1.59
N PHE A 206 -9.11 -14.28 -2.81
CA PHE A 206 -10.15 -14.13 -3.83
C PHE A 206 -10.34 -15.42 -4.66
N GLY A 207 -9.50 -16.44 -4.47
CA GLY A 207 -9.64 -17.78 -5.03
C GLY A 207 -9.33 -17.91 -6.53
N GLY A 208 -8.88 -16.84 -7.17
CA GLY A 208 -8.55 -16.80 -8.59
C GLY A 208 -7.12 -17.22 -8.91
N ASN A 209 -6.91 -17.60 -10.17
CA ASN A 209 -5.63 -18.03 -10.74
C ASN A 209 -5.67 -17.84 -12.27
N ALA A 210 -4.66 -18.34 -13.00
CA ALA A 210 -4.56 -18.17 -14.45
C ALA A 210 -5.67 -18.91 -15.22
N GLU A 211 -6.11 -20.07 -14.72
CA GLU A 211 -7.12 -20.93 -15.31
C GLU A 211 -8.55 -20.49 -14.97
N THR A 212 -8.76 -19.97 -13.75
CA THR A 212 -10.01 -19.39 -13.26
C THR A 212 -9.78 -17.98 -12.71
N PRO A 213 -9.75 -16.95 -13.58
CA PRO A 213 -9.46 -15.57 -13.20
C PRO A 213 -10.50 -14.95 -12.25
N ALA A 214 -10.06 -14.47 -11.07
CA ALA A 214 -10.86 -13.59 -10.21
C ALA A 214 -10.52 -12.11 -10.49
N GLN A 215 -11.54 -11.33 -10.85
CA GLN A 215 -11.38 -9.92 -11.19
C GLN A 215 -11.40 -9.03 -9.93
N LEU A 216 -10.73 -7.87 -10.00
CA LEU A 216 -10.75 -6.85 -8.97
C LEU A 216 -12.18 -6.34 -8.69
N PRO A 217 -12.55 -6.07 -7.42
CA PRO A 217 -13.88 -5.55 -7.07
C PRO A 217 -14.04 -4.06 -7.43
N SER A 218 -12.96 -3.32 -7.68
CA SER A 218 -12.92 -1.93 -8.14
C SER A 218 -13.65 -0.93 -7.23
N ILE A 219 -13.04 -0.64 -6.07
CA ILE A 219 -13.61 0.27 -5.06
C ILE A 219 -13.46 1.73 -5.50
N GLY A 220 -14.60 2.41 -5.68
CA GLY A 220 -14.66 3.80 -6.17
C GLY A 220 -14.58 3.92 -7.69
N LYS A 221 -14.72 5.14 -8.20
CA LYS A 221 -14.81 5.42 -9.63
C LYS A 221 -13.83 6.48 -10.12
N ALA A 222 -12.87 6.02 -10.91
CA ALA A 222 -12.03 6.82 -11.79
C ALA A 222 -12.88 7.68 -12.76
N ALA A 223 -12.49 8.94 -12.99
CA ALA A 223 -13.18 9.76 -13.98
C ALA A 223 -12.69 9.45 -15.40
N VAL A 224 -13.62 9.07 -16.29
CA VAL A 224 -13.33 8.74 -17.70
C VAL A 224 -13.30 9.95 -18.63
N ALA A 225 -13.91 11.08 -18.22
CA ALA A 225 -14.01 12.29 -19.05
C ALA A 225 -12.78 13.19 -18.97
N SER A 226 -12.03 13.16 -17.85
CA SER A 226 -10.75 13.83 -17.71
C SER A 226 -9.88 13.16 -16.66
N ILE A 227 -8.65 12.79 -17.06
CA ILE A 227 -7.60 12.18 -16.23
C ILE A 227 -7.13 13.03 -15.04
N THR A 228 -7.68 14.24 -14.92
CA THR A 228 -7.36 15.24 -13.88
C THR A 228 -8.27 15.15 -12.65
N SER A 229 -9.24 14.24 -12.67
CA SER A 229 -10.34 14.21 -11.72
C SER A 229 -10.68 12.79 -11.24
N VAL A 230 -11.29 12.71 -10.07
CA VAL A 230 -11.91 11.51 -9.51
C VAL A 230 -13.41 11.75 -9.48
N ALA A 231 -14.22 10.81 -9.97
CA ALA A 231 -15.67 10.97 -9.96
C ALA A 231 -16.22 10.77 -8.54
N TRP A 232 -15.89 9.63 -7.93
CA TRP A 232 -16.12 9.38 -6.50
C TRP A 232 -15.17 8.29 -6.00
N GLY A 233 -14.13 8.70 -5.27
CA GLY A 233 -13.15 7.79 -4.68
C GLY A 233 -13.52 7.39 -3.26
N PHE A 234 -12.90 6.31 -2.79
CA PHE A 234 -12.92 5.95 -1.38
C PHE A 234 -12.25 7.07 -0.56
N ASN A 235 -12.91 7.47 0.53
CA ASN A 235 -12.57 8.63 1.34
C ASN A 235 -12.58 8.31 2.86
N GLY A 236 -12.57 7.02 3.20
CA GLY A 236 -12.42 6.50 4.55
C GLY A 236 -10.99 6.03 4.84
N THR A 237 -10.79 5.44 6.00
CA THR A 237 -9.51 4.81 6.39
C THR A 237 -9.65 3.29 6.36
N LEU A 238 -8.93 2.62 5.45
CA LEU A 238 -8.76 1.18 5.44
C LEU A 238 -7.44 0.80 6.10
N ASP A 239 -7.54 0.14 7.25
CA ASP A 239 -6.43 -0.49 7.96
C ASP A 239 -6.28 -1.95 7.51
N GLY A 240 -5.19 -2.25 6.81
CA GLY A 240 -4.84 -3.59 6.39
C GLY A 240 -4.41 -4.49 7.54
N ASN A 241 -4.09 -3.95 8.74
CA ASN A 241 -3.82 -4.73 9.95
C ASN A 241 -2.72 -5.81 9.77
N GLY A 242 -1.75 -5.52 8.90
CA GLY A 242 -0.67 -6.46 8.52
C GLY A 242 -1.14 -7.67 7.72
N LYS A 243 -2.36 -7.66 7.19
CA LYS A 243 -2.95 -8.78 6.42
C LYS A 243 -2.60 -8.72 4.93
N SER A 244 -2.75 -9.87 4.30
CA SER A 244 -2.51 -10.06 2.88
C SER A 244 -3.80 -10.18 2.06
N ILE A 245 -3.69 -9.90 0.78
CA ILE A 245 -4.67 -10.16 -0.27
C ILE A 245 -4.01 -11.08 -1.30
N SER A 246 -4.71 -12.15 -1.66
CA SER A 246 -4.25 -13.22 -2.54
C SER A 246 -5.31 -13.62 -3.56
N GLY A 247 -4.90 -14.34 -4.61
CA GLY A 247 -5.83 -14.93 -5.59
C GLY A 247 -6.58 -13.94 -6.49
N ILE A 248 -6.16 -12.68 -6.59
CA ILE A 248 -6.67 -11.76 -7.62
C ILE A 248 -5.87 -11.99 -8.90
N TYR A 249 -6.54 -12.44 -9.96
CA TYR A 249 -5.92 -12.68 -11.26
C TYR A 249 -6.69 -11.91 -12.33
N HIS A 250 -6.60 -10.58 -12.27
CA HIS A 250 -7.40 -9.70 -13.09
C HIS A 250 -6.84 -9.61 -14.52
N THR A 251 -7.69 -9.88 -15.52
CA THR A 251 -7.30 -10.11 -16.91
C THR A 251 -7.82 -9.08 -17.90
N GLU A 252 -8.72 -8.18 -17.51
CA GLU A 252 -9.34 -7.21 -18.42
C GLU A 252 -8.35 -6.06 -18.72
N ASN A 253 -7.70 -6.09 -19.89
CA ASN A 253 -6.65 -5.14 -20.26
C ASN A 253 -6.90 -4.43 -21.60
N THR A 254 -8.17 -4.36 -22.01
CA THR A 254 -8.60 -3.70 -23.25
C THR A 254 -8.95 -2.23 -23.01
N ASN A 255 -9.05 -1.42 -24.07
CA ASN A 255 -9.46 -0.01 -24.01
C ASN A 255 -10.98 0.17 -23.74
N SER A 256 -11.51 -0.55 -22.74
CA SER A 256 -12.90 -0.55 -22.26
C SER A 256 -12.98 0.04 -20.85
N ASP A 257 -14.17 0.37 -20.36
CA ASP A 257 -14.32 0.95 -19.01
C ASP A 257 -13.88 -0.01 -17.91
N ALA A 258 -14.14 -1.32 -18.10
CA ALA A 258 -13.71 -2.38 -17.19
C ALA A 258 -12.19 -2.64 -17.27
N GLY A 259 -11.58 -2.53 -18.46
CA GLY A 259 -10.16 -2.82 -18.66
C GLY A 259 -9.21 -1.62 -18.54
N LYS A 260 -9.67 -0.42 -18.17
CA LYS A 260 -8.86 0.82 -18.23
C LYS A 260 -8.26 1.32 -16.91
N PHE A 261 -8.75 0.86 -15.76
CA PHE A 261 -8.40 1.44 -14.46
C PHE A 261 -8.46 0.38 -13.35
N ASN A 262 -7.49 -0.53 -13.32
CA ASN A 262 -7.53 -1.71 -12.47
C ASN A 262 -6.57 -1.62 -11.27
N ALA A 263 -7.19 -1.55 -10.09
CA ALA A 263 -6.60 -1.68 -8.75
C ALA A 263 -7.71 -2.07 -7.77
N LEU A 264 -7.36 -2.42 -6.52
CA LEU A 264 -8.35 -2.66 -5.47
C LEU A 264 -9.24 -1.43 -5.26
N PHE A 265 -8.63 -0.24 -5.27
CA PHE A 265 -9.32 1.04 -5.27
C PHE A 265 -9.12 1.76 -6.61
N SER A 266 -10.11 1.74 -7.50
CA SER A 266 -10.02 2.47 -8.77
C SER A 266 -9.82 3.98 -8.55
N SER A 267 -10.20 4.52 -7.38
CA SER A 267 -9.76 5.85 -6.96
C SER A 267 -9.83 6.10 -5.45
N LEU A 268 -8.85 6.84 -4.93
CA LEU A 268 -8.88 7.45 -3.60
C LEU A 268 -9.18 8.95 -3.69
N ASP A 269 -10.11 9.43 -2.87
CA ASP A 269 -10.37 10.86 -2.69
C ASP A 269 -9.53 11.41 -1.51
N THR A 270 -9.64 12.72 -1.24
CA THR A 270 -8.66 13.50 -0.44
C THR A 270 -8.40 12.98 0.99
N LEU A 271 -9.40 12.38 1.65
CA LEU A 271 -9.28 11.80 2.99
C LEU A 271 -9.17 10.27 2.97
N GLY A 272 -9.09 9.67 1.78
CA GLY A 272 -8.90 8.24 1.61
C GLY A 272 -7.53 7.81 2.13
N VAL A 273 -7.50 6.81 3.01
CA VAL A 273 -6.27 6.21 3.54
C VAL A 273 -6.32 4.71 3.32
N ILE A 274 -5.26 4.15 2.75
CA ILE A 274 -4.96 2.72 2.80
C ILE A 274 -3.67 2.58 3.62
N LYS A 275 -3.63 1.67 4.59
CA LYS A 275 -2.38 1.37 5.30
C LYS A 275 -2.18 -0.10 5.60
N ASP A 276 -0.93 -0.49 5.85
CA ASP A 276 -0.55 -1.78 6.47
C ASP A 276 -1.13 -3.04 5.78
N LEU A 277 -1.24 -3.00 4.45
CA LEU A 277 -1.87 -4.04 3.61
C LEU A 277 -0.87 -4.62 2.61
N THR A 278 -0.88 -5.94 2.42
CA THR A 278 0.04 -6.65 1.51
C THR A 278 -0.69 -7.33 0.35
N PHE A 279 -0.18 -7.22 -0.88
CA PHE A 279 -0.56 -8.10 -2.00
C PHE A 279 0.50 -9.20 -2.15
N THR A 280 0.11 -10.48 -2.11
CA THR A 280 1.01 -11.62 -2.34
C THR A 280 1.39 -11.81 -3.81
N ASP A 281 2.39 -12.66 -4.06
CA ASP A 281 2.93 -12.98 -5.40
C ASP A 281 1.96 -13.76 -6.30
N ASN A 282 1.04 -14.54 -5.69
CA ASN A 282 -0.03 -15.24 -6.39
C ASN A 282 -1.17 -14.32 -6.92
N ASN A 283 -0.95 -13.00 -6.97
CA ASN A 283 -1.83 -12.08 -7.67
C ASN A 283 -1.21 -11.63 -9.02
N SER A 284 -2.06 -11.31 -9.98
CA SER A 284 -1.70 -10.75 -11.28
C SER A 284 -2.69 -9.65 -11.64
N ILE A 285 -2.19 -8.43 -11.90
CA ILE A 285 -3.04 -7.26 -12.16
C ILE A 285 -2.68 -6.68 -13.52
N ASN A 286 -3.52 -6.97 -14.50
CA ASN A 286 -3.43 -6.41 -15.84
C ASN A 286 -4.39 -5.22 -16.01
N SER A 287 -4.02 -4.25 -16.82
CA SER A 287 -4.91 -3.16 -17.23
C SER A 287 -4.49 -2.67 -18.61
N TYR A 288 -5.32 -1.87 -19.28
CA TYR A 288 -4.92 -1.09 -20.43
C TYR A 288 -4.12 0.14 -20.00
N ASN A 289 -4.62 0.90 -19.03
CA ASN A 289 -3.98 2.08 -18.45
C ASN A 289 -3.99 1.99 -16.91
N TYR A 290 -3.18 2.79 -16.23
CA TYR A 290 -3.27 2.99 -14.77
C TYR A 290 -3.35 1.69 -13.94
N ALA A 291 -2.51 0.71 -14.24
CA ALA A 291 -2.42 -0.55 -13.48
C ALA A 291 -1.71 -0.32 -12.14
N ALA A 292 -2.29 -0.78 -11.04
CA ALA A 292 -1.68 -0.79 -9.72
C ALA A 292 -2.39 -1.78 -8.78
N PRO A 293 -1.79 -2.24 -7.67
CA PRO A 293 -2.49 -3.06 -6.69
C PRO A 293 -3.41 -2.23 -5.79
N PHE A 294 -2.90 -1.13 -5.22
CA PHE A 294 -3.65 -0.37 -4.22
C PHE A 294 -4.58 0.67 -4.84
N ALA A 295 -4.07 1.59 -5.68
CA ALA A 295 -4.94 2.60 -6.31
C ALA A 295 -4.53 3.02 -7.73
N CYS A 296 -5.49 3.09 -8.67
CA CYS A 296 -5.25 3.60 -10.02
C CYS A 296 -5.00 5.11 -10.03
N MET A 297 -5.86 5.85 -9.32
CA MET A 297 -5.74 7.29 -9.11
C MET A 297 -5.87 7.64 -7.63
N SER A 298 -4.99 8.48 -7.11
CA SER A 298 -5.06 8.90 -5.71
C SER A 298 -4.97 10.42 -5.54
N LYS A 299 -5.79 10.93 -4.62
CA LYS A 299 -5.60 12.19 -3.89
C LYS A 299 -5.27 11.94 -2.40
N GLY A 300 -5.39 10.70 -1.96
CA GLY A 300 -5.30 10.28 -0.55
C GLY A 300 -3.93 9.74 -0.18
N THR A 301 -3.88 9.00 0.93
CA THR A 301 -2.64 8.43 1.49
C THR A 301 -2.59 6.91 1.31
N ILE A 302 -1.44 6.38 0.92
CA ILE A 302 -1.13 4.94 0.95
C ILE A 302 0.16 4.78 1.75
N THR A 303 0.14 4.02 2.84
CA THR A 303 1.30 3.93 3.75
C THR A 303 1.55 2.54 4.32
N GLY A 304 2.82 2.13 4.45
CA GLY A 304 3.19 0.79 4.96
C GLY A 304 2.71 -0.38 4.09
N CYS A 305 2.27 -0.11 2.85
CA CYS A 305 1.72 -1.11 1.95
C CYS A 305 2.81 -1.84 1.16
N THR A 306 2.64 -3.15 0.96
CA THR A 306 3.63 -3.99 0.25
C THR A 306 2.99 -4.73 -0.94
N ASN A 307 3.65 -4.71 -2.09
CA ASN A 307 3.23 -5.46 -3.27
C ASN A 307 4.26 -6.54 -3.67
N TYR A 308 3.84 -7.80 -3.78
CA TYR A 308 4.59 -8.88 -4.41
C TYR A 308 4.01 -9.27 -5.79
N ALA A 309 2.83 -8.74 -6.17
CA ALA A 309 2.13 -9.09 -7.41
C ALA A 309 2.77 -8.45 -8.65
N ASN A 310 2.77 -9.16 -9.77
CA ASN A 310 3.19 -8.57 -11.05
C ASN A 310 2.09 -7.63 -11.59
N ILE A 311 2.50 -6.43 -12.03
CA ILE A 311 1.60 -5.37 -12.50
C ILE A 311 1.89 -5.07 -13.97
N THR A 312 0.87 -5.14 -14.85
CA THR A 312 1.04 -4.89 -16.29
C THR A 312 0.02 -3.89 -16.82
N ALA A 313 0.48 -2.79 -17.41
CA ALA A 313 -0.34 -1.91 -18.24
C ALA A 313 -0.06 -2.16 -19.74
N ALA A 314 -1.06 -2.62 -20.48
CA ALA A 314 -0.97 -2.83 -21.92
C ALA A 314 -0.83 -1.52 -22.74
N ASN A 315 -0.79 -0.33 -22.10
CA ASN A 315 -0.56 0.95 -22.76
C ASN A 315 0.21 1.94 -21.87
N THR A 316 -0.46 2.77 -21.05
CA THR A 316 0.20 3.95 -20.45
C THR A 316 0.97 3.67 -19.16
N PHE A 317 0.29 3.70 -18.02
CA PHE A 317 0.88 3.80 -16.69
C PHE A 317 0.74 2.49 -15.90
N ALA A 318 1.85 1.93 -15.42
CA ALA A 318 1.89 0.84 -14.46
C ALA A 318 2.77 1.21 -13.25
N GLY A 319 2.21 1.07 -12.06
CA GLY A 319 2.84 1.43 -10.80
C GLY A 319 2.72 0.30 -9.78
N GLY A 320 3.84 -0.13 -9.21
CA GLY A 320 3.86 -1.23 -8.22
C GLY A 320 3.11 -0.92 -6.92
N ILE A 321 2.75 0.34 -6.64
CA ILE A 321 1.87 0.74 -5.53
C ILE A 321 0.66 1.54 -6.03
N CYS A 322 0.88 2.58 -6.83
CA CYS A 322 -0.17 3.48 -7.32
C CYS A 322 0.02 3.86 -8.80
N GLY A 323 -1.08 3.93 -9.56
CA GLY A 323 -1.05 4.29 -10.97
C GLY A 323 -0.67 5.76 -11.18
N TYR A 324 -1.39 6.69 -10.57
CA TYR A 324 -1.27 8.12 -10.86
C TYR A 324 -1.78 9.00 -9.70
N LEU A 325 -1.09 10.11 -9.39
CA LEU A 325 -1.58 11.11 -8.42
C LEU A 325 -2.26 12.28 -9.14
N VAL A 326 -3.36 12.80 -8.58
CA VAL A 326 -4.21 13.79 -9.27
C VAL A 326 -4.61 14.97 -8.39
N SER A 327 -5.05 16.06 -9.02
CA SER A 327 -5.59 17.26 -8.37
C SER A 327 -4.64 17.97 -7.39
N GLY A 328 -3.33 17.71 -7.45
CA GLY A 328 -2.35 18.32 -6.56
C GLY A 328 -2.45 17.83 -5.13
N LEU A 329 -2.70 16.53 -4.95
CA LEU A 329 -2.84 15.84 -3.68
C LEU A 329 -2.40 14.39 -3.84
N GLY A 330 -1.83 13.80 -2.80
CA GLY A 330 -1.52 12.36 -2.74
C GLY A 330 -0.19 12.09 -2.04
N THR A 331 -0.18 11.11 -1.14
CA THR A 331 1.00 10.74 -0.37
C THR A 331 1.19 9.23 -0.40
N ILE A 332 2.37 8.78 -0.79
CA ILE A 332 2.80 7.38 -0.69
C ILE A 332 4.00 7.34 0.26
N ASP A 333 3.91 6.61 1.37
CA ASP A 333 4.93 6.64 2.42
C ASP A 333 5.26 5.24 2.99
N GLY A 334 6.54 4.87 3.03
CA GLY A 334 6.96 3.60 3.63
C GLY A 334 6.50 2.35 2.86
N CYS A 335 6.12 2.49 1.59
CA CYS A 335 5.59 1.40 0.77
C CYS A 335 6.69 0.63 0.02
N LYS A 336 6.48 -0.67 -0.21
CA LYS A 336 7.47 -1.57 -0.83
C LYS A 336 6.92 -2.33 -2.03
N ASN A 337 7.64 -2.34 -3.15
CA ASN A 337 7.29 -3.15 -4.32
C ASN A 337 8.35 -4.22 -4.63
N TYR A 338 7.96 -5.48 -4.62
CA TYR A 338 8.76 -6.64 -5.02
C TYR A 338 8.31 -7.24 -6.36
N GLY A 339 7.06 -7.02 -6.76
CA GLY A 339 6.52 -7.52 -8.04
C GLY A 339 7.10 -6.77 -9.24
N ASN A 340 7.25 -7.46 -10.38
CA ASN A 340 7.72 -6.82 -11.60
C ASN A 340 6.63 -5.93 -12.19
N VAL A 341 7.02 -4.81 -12.81
CA VAL A 341 6.09 -3.84 -13.38
C VAL A 341 6.39 -3.63 -14.86
N SER A 342 5.36 -3.80 -15.70
CA SER A 342 5.47 -3.72 -17.15
C SER A 342 4.48 -2.71 -17.75
N ALA A 343 4.92 -1.90 -18.72
CA ALA A 343 4.08 -0.96 -19.45
C ALA A 343 4.50 -0.78 -20.93
N GLN A 344 3.65 -0.17 -21.77
CA GLN A 344 4.13 0.41 -23.04
C GLN A 344 4.70 1.83 -22.86
N THR A 345 4.25 2.64 -21.89
CA THR A 345 4.66 4.07 -21.78
C THR A 345 5.46 4.43 -20.53
N TYR A 346 4.96 4.08 -19.33
CA TYR A 346 5.58 4.36 -18.03
C TYR A 346 5.43 3.15 -17.08
N ALA A 347 6.53 2.43 -16.85
CA ALA A 347 6.62 1.32 -15.90
C ALA A 347 7.44 1.74 -14.67
N THR A 348 6.86 1.61 -13.47
CA THR A 348 7.47 2.17 -12.26
C THR A 348 7.22 1.37 -10.98
N GLY A 349 8.19 1.35 -10.07
CA GLY A 349 8.08 0.54 -8.86
C GLY A 349 7.07 1.07 -7.85
N ILE A 350 6.86 2.39 -7.74
CA ILE A 350 5.91 2.97 -6.77
C ILE A 350 4.78 3.75 -7.46
N VAL A 351 5.10 4.82 -8.20
CA VAL A 351 4.08 5.72 -8.80
C VAL A 351 4.37 6.06 -10.26
N SER A 352 3.47 5.69 -11.19
CA SER A 352 3.72 5.91 -12.63
C SER A 352 3.69 7.38 -13.07
N GLY A 353 3.07 8.26 -12.30
CA GLY A 353 3.17 9.70 -12.50
C GLY A 353 2.21 10.53 -11.67
N SER A 354 2.17 11.83 -11.96
CA SER A 354 1.24 12.78 -11.36
C SER A 354 0.70 13.77 -12.40
N GLN A 355 -0.49 14.31 -12.16
CA GLN A 355 -1.05 15.37 -12.99
C GLN A 355 -0.16 16.62 -12.96
N TYR A 356 0.11 17.15 -14.16
CA TYR A 356 0.98 18.30 -14.42
C TYR A 356 0.64 19.54 -13.59
N ALA A 357 1.61 19.99 -12.79
CA ALA A 357 1.44 20.99 -11.74
C ALA A 357 1.48 22.47 -12.16
N LYS A 358 1.30 22.83 -13.45
CA LYS A 358 1.37 24.23 -13.91
C LYS A 358 0.43 25.19 -13.15
N THR A 359 -0.69 24.70 -12.61
CA THR A 359 -1.66 25.48 -11.83
C THR A 359 -1.78 25.03 -10.37
N ILE A 360 -0.81 24.28 -9.85
CA ILE A 360 -0.85 23.70 -8.49
C ILE A 360 0.16 24.48 -7.62
N PRO A 361 -0.28 25.33 -6.68
CA PRO A 361 0.60 26.28 -5.98
C PRO A 361 1.47 25.67 -4.87
N ALA A 362 1.40 24.35 -4.61
CA ALA A 362 2.15 23.68 -3.56
C ALA A 362 2.60 22.26 -3.94
N LEU A 363 3.76 21.84 -3.42
CA LEU A 363 4.36 20.50 -3.57
C LEU A 363 3.61 19.43 -2.76
N ASN A 364 2.35 19.20 -3.11
CA ASN A 364 1.44 18.34 -2.35
C ASN A 364 1.48 16.85 -2.76
N TYR A 365 2.15 16.50 -3.86
CA TYR A 365 2.46 15.11 -4.17
C TYR A 365 3.75 14.71 -3.45
N ALA A 366 3.69 13.66 -2.65
CA ALA A 366 4.84 13.14 -1.91
C ALA A 366 4.98 11.62 -2.08
N VAL A 367 6.19 11.16 -2.40
CA VAL A 367 6.58 9.74 -2.37
C VAL A 367 7.81 9.64 -1.47
N ASN A 368 7.63 9.08 -0.28
CA ASN A 368 8.60 9.14 0.80
C ASN A 368 8.95 7.74 1.33
N ASN A 369 10.21 7.52 1.69
CA ASN A 369 10.64 6.30 2.40
C ASN A 369 10.26 4.98 1.69
N CYS A 370 10.07 5.00 0.37
CA CYS A 370 9.58 3.86 -0.41
C CYS A 370 10.73 3.05 -1.04
N GLU A 371 10.52 1.73 -1.19
CA GLU A 371 11.53 0.82 -1.73
C GLU A 371 10.99 0.01 -2.92
N ASN A 372 11.79 -0.10 -3.99
CA ASN A 372 11.49 -1.00 -5.11
C ASN A 372 12.56 -2.08 -5.27
N TYR A 373 12.13 -3.33 -5.39
CA TYR A 373 12.93 -4.53 -5.66
C TYR A 373 12.56 -5.21 -6.98
N GLY A 374 11.32 -5.01 -7.47
CA GLY A 374 10.85 -5.59 -8.73
C GLY A 374 11.49 -4.95 -9.97
N ALA A 375 11.59 -5.71 -11.06
CA ALA A 375 12.17 -5.24 -12.32
C ALA A 375 11.18 -4.41 -13.16
N MET A 376 11.67 -3.33 -13.77
CA MET A 376 10.88 -2.37 -14.55
C MET A 376 11.06 -2.58 -16.05
N THR A 377 9.97 -2.94 -16.73
CA THR A 377 9.93 -3.29 -18.16
C THR A 377 9.06 -2.28 -18.92
N CYS A 378 9.64 -1.51 -19.83
CA CYS A 378 8.90 -0.60 -20.71
C CYS A 378 9.19 -0.92 -22.18
N SER A 379 8.16 -1.13 -23.01
CA SER A 379 8.30 -1.71 -24.36
C SER A 379 8.20 -0.75 -25.54
N LYS A 380 7.72 0.49 -25.36
CA LYS A 380 7.66 1.53 -26.42
C LYS A 380 7.81 2.97 -25.90
N GLY A 381 8.21 3.12 -24.63
CA GLY A 381 7.65 4.21 -23.82
C GLY A 381 8.54 5.39 -23.53
N SER A 382 7.86 6.45 -23.10
CA SER A 382 8.46 7.72 -22.70
C SER A 382 9.32 7.64 -21.43
N GLY A 383 9.17 6.58 -20.62
CA GLY A 383 10.25 6.13 -19.73
C GLY A 383 9.90 5.07 -18.69
N ALA A 384 10.87 4.76 -17.83
CA ALA A 384 10.75 3.77 -16.76
C ALA A 384 11.64 4.16 -15.58
N ALA A 385 11.23 3.80 -14.35
CA ALA A 385 11.99 4.15 -13.16
C ALA A 385 11.68 3.31 -11.92
N GLY A 386 12.64 3.24 -11.00
CA GLY A 386 12.49 2.47 -9.77
C GLY A 386 11.40 3.02 -8.84
N ILE A 387 11.23 4.34 -8.74
CA ILE A 387 10.29 4.95 -7.80
C ILE A 387 9.15 5.69 -8.52
N VAL A 388 9.44 6.77 -9.27
CA VAL A 388 8.39 7.59 -9.93
C VAL A 388 8.59 7.76 -11.44
N GLY A 389 7.47 7.84 -12.18
CA GLY A 389 7.47 8.00 -13.62
C GLY A 389 7.51 9.47 -14.05
N SER A 390 6.38 9.93 -14.60
CA SER A 390 6.20 11.32 -15.05
C SER A 390 5.64 12.18 -13.92
N TYR A 391 6.49 12.89 -13.17
CA TYR A 391 6.18 13.33 -11.81
C TYR A 391 6.51 14.81 -11.50
N SER A 392 5.66 15.45 -10.69
CA SER A 392 5.71 16.88 -10.37
C SER A 392 5.52 17.17 -8.87
N GLY A 393 6.36 16.58 -8.03
CA GLY A 393 6.27 16.67 -6.57
C GLY A 393 7.56 16.31 -5.85
N ALA A 394 7.46 15.97 -4.57
CA ALA A 394 8.60 15.50 -3.77
C ALA A 394 8.76 13.97 -3.87
N VAL A 395 10.02 13.53 -4.02
CA VAL A 395 10.46 12.14 -3.86
C VAL A 395 11.58 12.15 -2.84
N THR A 396 11.39 11.55 -1.66
CA THR A 396 12.36 11.66 -0.55
C THR A 396 12.70 10.31 0.08
N ASN A 397 13.97 10.09 0.40
CA ASN A 397 14.47 8.89 1.10
C ASN A 397 14.06 7.55 0.44
N CYS A 398 13.86 7.53 -0.88
CA CYS A 398 13.40 6.34 -1.61
C CYS A 398 14.58 5.55 -2.18
N THR A 399 14.48 4.22 -2.17
CA THR A 399 15.57 3.33 -2.63
C THR A 399 15.10 2.36 -3.71
N ASN A 400 15.80 2.35 -4.85
CA ASN A 400 15.61 1.34 -5.89
C ASN A 400 16.70 0.26 -5.84
N HIS A 401 16.31 -0.99 -5.73
CA HIS A 401 17.13 -2.19 -5.91
C HIS A 401 16.82 -2.94 -7.22
N GLY A 402 15.60 -2.77 -7.76
CA GLY A 402 15.15 -3.45 -8.97
C GLY A 402 15.88 -2.98 -10.24
N THR A 403 16.10 -3.91 -11.18
CA THR A 403 16.66 -3.57 -12.49
C THR A 403 15.66 -2.80 -13.35
N ILE A 404 16.15 -1.88 -14.18
CA ILE A 404 15.31 -1.03 -15.02
C ILE A 404 15.82 -1.11 -16.46
N GLY A 405 14.97 -1.50 -17.39
CA GLY A 405 15.28 -1.47 -18.82
C GLY A 405 14.66 -2.61 -19.62
N THR A 406 14.62 -2.43 -20.95
CA THR A 406 14.28 -3.47 -21.93
C THR A 406 15.13 -3.28 -23.19
N ALA A 407 15.02 -4.21 -24.14
CA ALA A 407 15.63 -4.07 -25.46
C ALA A 407 15.03 -2.92 -26.30
N ASP A 408 13.78 -2.51 -26.02
CA ASP A 408 12.99 -1.65 -26.91
C ASP A 408 12.88 -0.20 -26.41
N LEU A 409 13.85 0.61 -26.86
CA LEU A 409 13.67 2.03 -27.24
C LEU A 409 13.13 3.03 -26.19
N GLY A 410 13.19 2.72 -24.90
CA GLY A 410 12.82 3.66 -23.84
C GLY A 410 13.67 4.94 -23.81
N THR A 411 13.00 6.11 -23.79
CA THR A 411 13.60 7.40 -23.42
C THR A 411 13.42 7.67 -21.93
N GLY A 412 14.16 8.61 -21.33
CA GLY A 412 13.84 9.14 -19.99
C GLY A 412 13.84 8.07 -18.90
N ILE A 413 14.90 7.27 -18.84
CA ILE A 413 15.02 6.13 -17.92
C ILE A 413 15.81 6.57 -16.69
N GLY A 414 15.27 6.39 -15.49
CA GLY A 414 15.89 6.89 -14.25
C GLY A 414 15.84 5.88 -13.12
N GLY A 415 16.94 5.64 -12.41
CA GLY A 415 16.94 4.72 -11.26
C GLY A 415 15.93 5.08 -10.17
N ILE A 416 15.71 6.38 -9.94
CA ILE A 416 14.68 6.90 -9.02
C ILE A 416 13.49 7.47 -9.80
N ALA A 417 13.73 8.39 -10.74
CA ALA A 417 12.67 9.13 -11.41
C ALA A 417 12.86 9.18 -12.93
N SER A 418 11.83 8.82 -13.69
CA SER A 418 11.90 8.79 -15.17
C SER A 418 11.92 10.22 -15.73
N ALA A 419 10.88 11.00 -15.45
CA ALA A 419 10.70 12.33 -16.02
C ALA A 419 10.11 13.29 -14.97
N VAL A 420 10.94 14.21 -14.47
CA VAL A 420 10.59 15.13 -13.40
C VAL A 420 10.32 16.53 -13.96
N MET A 421 9.28 17.23 -13.48
CA MET A 421 8.79 18.46 -14.12
C MET A 421 8.22 19.51 -13.15
N TYR A 422 8.07 20.76 -13.63
CA TYR A 422 7.61 21.92 -12.85
C TYR A 422 8.40 22.09 -11.54
N ASN A 423 7.69 22.30 -10.42
CA ASN A 423 8.18 22.18 -9.06
C ASN A 423 8.30 20.71 -8.71
N ALA A 424 9.53 20.22 -8.54
CA ALA A 424 9.79 18.88 -8.06
C ALA A 424 11.16 18.78 -7.41
N LYS A 425 11.31 17.81 -6.51
CA LYS A 425 12.41 17.71 -5.56
C LYS A 425 12.72 16.23 -5.34
N VAL A 426 13.96 15.82 -5.56
CA VAL A 426 14.41 14.43 -5.43
C VAL A 426 15.54 14.41 -4.41
N GLU A 427 15.32 13.86 -3.22
CA GLU A 427 16.24 14.02 -2.09
C GLU A 427 16.49 12.74 -1.30
N GLY A 428 17.74 12.52 -0.87
CA GLY A 428 18.10 11.36 -0.04
C GLY A 428 17.87 10.00 -0.73
N CYS A 429 17.69 9.99 -2.05
CA CYS A 429 17.28 8.80 -2.79
C CYS A 429 18.49 7.98 -3.27
N THR A 430 18.39 6.65 -3.19
CA THR A 430 19.49 5.74 -3.55
C THR A 430 19.10 4.77 -4.65
N ASN A 431 19.86 4.71 -5.74
CA ASN A 431 19.70 3.67 -6.76
C ASN A 431 20.81 2.63 -6.69
N ASN A 432 20.44 1.41 -6.33
CA ASN A 432 21.28 0.20 -6.34
C ASN A 432 21.02 -0.67 -7.58
N GLY A 433 19.86 -0.54 -8.22
CA GLY A 433 19.48 -1.32 -9.41
C GLY A 433 20.21 -0.87 -10.68
N ALA A 434 20.55 -1.81 -11.56
CA ALA A 434 21.13 -1.49 -12.86
C ALA A 434 20.08 -0.80 -13.76
N VAL A 435 20.50 0.27 -14.46
CA VAL A 435 19.65 1.10 -15.32
C VAL A 435 20.14 1.00 -16.76
N THR A 436 19.31 0.47 -17.65
CA THR A 436 19.60 0.35 -19.09
C THR A 436 18.48 0.97 -19.91
N GLY A 437 18.84 1.77 -20.91
CA GLY A 437 17.89 2.39 -21.84
C GLY A 437 18.56 2.82 -23.13
N GLN A 438 17.89 3.66 -23.92
CA GLN A 438 18.53 4.25 -25.11
C GLN A 438 18.92 5.71 -24.87
N LYS A 439 17.94 6.60 -24.68
CA LYS A 439 18.19 8.05 -24.60
C LYS A 439 17.71 8.66 -23.28
N GLN A 440 18.48 9.57 -22.68
CA GLN A 440 18.16 10.21 -21.39
C GLN A 440 18.12 9.16 -20.26
N VAL A 441 19.24 8.48 -20.05
CA VAL A 441 19.34 7.35 -19.10
C VAL A 441 20.19 7.77 -17.90
N ALA A 442 19.69 7.61 -16.68
CA ALA A 442 20.50 7.87 -15.50
C ALA A 442 20.17 7.08 -14.23
N GLY A 443 21.14 7.05 -13.31
CA GLY A 443 20.99 6.41 -12.02
C GLY A 443 20.00 7.10 -11.06
N ILE A 444 19.79 8.42 -11.15
CA ILE A 444 18.76 9.10 -10.32
C ILE A 444 17.60 9.60 -11.18
N VAL A 445 17.80 10.61 -12.04
CA VAL A 445 16.72 11.20 -12.86
C VAL A 445 17.03 11.10 -14.35
N GLY A 446 16.19 10.38 -15.11
CA GLY A 446 16.36 10.22 -16.55
C GLY A 446 16.27 11.56 -17.29
N ASN A 447 15.19 12.30 -17.08
CA ASN A 447 14.94 13.59 -17.74
C ASN A 447 14.30 14.63 -16.81
N LEU A 448 14.85 15.85 -16.81
CA LEU A 448 14.26 17.05 -16.19
C LEU A 448 13.51 17.85 -17.24
N MET A 449 12.19 17.66 -17.28
CA MET A 449 11.32 18.28 -18.27
C MET A 449 10.99 19.73 -17.93
N LYS A 450 10.57 20.48 -18.97
CA LYS A 450 10.16 21.88 -18.92
C LYS A 450 9.23 22.17 -17.73
N GLY A 451 9.72 23.01 -16.82
CA GLY A 451 8.92 23.79 -15.87
C GLY A 451 9.02 25.28 -16.21
N GLU A 452 8.10 26.07 -15.66
CA GLU A 452 8.15 27.54 -15.75
C GLU A 452 8.84 28.07 -14.49
N ASP A 453 9.88 28.87 -14.68
CA ASP A 453 10.59 29.77 -13.74
C ASP A 453 10.85 29.28 -12.30
N THR A 454 10.91 27.96 -12.11
CA THR A 454 11.02 27.29 -10.82
C THR A 454 12.27 26.43 -10.78
N ASP A 455 12.95 26.42 -9.64
CA ASP A 455 14.19 25.66 -9.47
C ASP A 455 13.87 24.20 -9.11
N VAL A 456 14.64 23.26 -9.65
CA VAL A 456 14.58 21.83 -9.31
C VAL A 456 15.83 21.47 -8.54
N THR A 457 15.65 20.81 -7.40
CA THR A 457 16.75 20.31 -6.57
C THR A 457 16.78 18.78 -6.64
N VAL A 458 17.96 18.24 -6.98
CA VAL A 458 18.32 16.85 -6.74
C VAL A 458 19.43 16.88 -5.70
N SER A 459 19.20 16.37 -4.48
CA SER A 459 20.20 16.46 -3.42
C SER A 459 20.35 15.23 -2.53
N GLY A 460 21.55 14.99 -2.00
CA GLY A 460 21.81 13.83 -1.14
C GLY A 460 21.54 12.48 -1.82
N CYS A 461 21.59 12.42 -3.17
CA CYS A 461 21.19 11.25 -3.93
C CYS A 461 22.41 10.42 -4.36
N THR A 462 22.33 9.10 -4.23
CA THR A 462 23.45 8.18 -4.50
C THR A 462 23.09 7.16 -5.57
N ASN A 463 23.87 7.08 -6.65
CA ASN A 463 23.78 6.00 -7.61
C ASN A 463 24.92 4.99 -7.44
N ASN A 464 24.58 3.79 -6.97
CA ASN A 464 25.44 2.61 -6.92
C ASN A 464 25.24 1.68 -8.12
N GLY A 465 24.08 1.74 -8.78
CA GLY A 465 23.73 0.89 -9.92
C GLY A 465 24.50 1.26 -11.20
N ALA A 466 24.88 0.25 -11.99
CA ALA A 466 25.46 0.50 -13.32
C ALA A 466 24.42 1.16 -14.25
N VAL A 467 24.86 2.14 -15.04
CA VAL A 467 24.03 2.89 -15.99
C VAL A 467 24.54 2.66 -17.41
N SER A 468 23.65 2.31 -18.34
CA SER A 468 24.01 2.05 -19.75
C SER A 468 22.99 2.65 -20.72
N GLY A 469 23.47 3.37 -21.73
CA GLY A 469 22.61 3.94 -22.79
C GLY A 469 23.37 4.40 -24.02
N THR A 470 22.66 4.92 -25.03
CA THR A 470 23.22 5.33 -26.33
C THR A 470 23.29 6.85 -26.54
N ALA A 471 22.51 7.64 -25.79
CA ALA A 471 22.53 9.11 -25.82
C ALA A 471 22.09 9.72 -24.48
N ASN A 472 22.73 10.81 -24.05
CA ASN A 472 22.39 11.55 -22.82
C ASN A 472 22.40 10.62 -21.58
N VAL A 473 23.58 10.07 -21.25
CA VAL A 473 23.75 9.01 -20.23
C VAL A 473 24.51 9.53 -19.02
N ALA A 474 23.98 9.33 -17.80
CA ALA A 474 24.62 9.86 -16.59
C ALA A 474 24.44 9.05 -15.31
N GLY A 475 25.30 9.26 -14.33
CA GLY A 475 25.11 8.69 -12.99
C GLY A 475 23.94 9.33 -12.24
N ILE A 476 23.82 10.66 -12.26
CA ILE A 476 22.76 11.39 -11.53
C ILE A 476 21.63 11.86 -12.46
N VAL A 477 21.86 12.83 -13.36
CA VAL A 477 20.81 13.37 -14.25
C VAL A 477 21.13 13.13 -15.73
N GLY A 478 20.31 12.34 -16.40
CA GLY A 478 20.52 11.96 -17.81
C GLY A 478 20.38 13.14 -18.75
N ASN A 479 19.37 13.99 -18.53
CA ASN A 479 19.08 15.12 -19.40
C ASN A 479 18.27 16.23 -18.70
N SER A 480 18.41 17.48 -19.15
CA SER A 480 17.46 18.57 -18.88
C SER A 480 16.91 19.16 -20.19
N THR A 481 15.58 19.29 -20.30
CA THR A 481 14.91 20.08 -21.36
C THR A 481 14.27 21.36 -20.82
N ARG A 482 14.72 21.84 -19.64
CA ARG A 482 14.19 23.07 -19.05
C ARG A 482 14.63 24.29 -19.87
N ALA A 483 13.64 25.05 -20.33
CA ALA A 483 13.85 26.35 -20.96
C ALA A 483 14.25 27.41 -19.93
N ASN A 484 13.62 27.40 -18.76
CA ASN A 484 13.81 28.34 -17.66
C ASN A 484 13.94 27.59 -16.31
N GLY A 485 14.47 28.27 -15.29
CA GLY A 485 14.70 27.72 -13.94
C GLY A 485 16.00 26.94 -13.80
N ILE A 486 16.61 26.96 -12.61
CA ILE A 486 17.90 26.31 -12.33
C ILE A 486 17.66 24.87 -11.90
N VAL A 487 18.41 23.94 -12.48
CA VAL A 487 18.60 22.60 -11.89
C VAL A 487 19.82 22.65 -11.00
N THR A 488 19.65 22.37 -9.70
CA THR A 488 20.74 22.26 -8.73
C THR A 488 20.95 20.80 -8.37
N LEU A 489 22.17 20.30 -8.54
CA LEU A 489 22.65 19.06 -7.91
C LEU A 489 23.44 19.45 -6.65
N ALA A 490 23.17 18.85 -5.50
CA ALA A 490 23.95 19.06 -4.27
C ALA A 490 24.15 17.74 -3.53
N ASP A 491 25.28 17.50 -2.87
CA ASP A 491 25.53 16.29 -2.07
C ASP A 491 25.23 14.96 -2.81
N CYS A 492 25.36 14.93 -4.15
CA CYS A 492 25.03 13.76 -4.97
C CYS A 492 26.28 12.92 -5.27
N ALA A 493 26.19 11.59 -5.15
CA ALA A 493 27.30 10.67 -5.38
C ALA A 493 27.01 9.67 -6.51
N ASN A 494 27.95 9.49 -7.45
CA ASN A 494 27.91 8.38 -8.41
C ASN A 494 29.07 7.40 -8.17
N GLU A 495 28.70 6.21 -7.72
CA GLU A 495 29.55 5.05 -7.49
C GLU A 495 29.40 3.98 -8.59
N GLY A 496 28.26 3.98 -9.29
CA GLY A 496 27.94 3.03 -10.36
C GLY A 496 28.63 3.33 -11.70
N VAL A 497 29.04 2.27 -12.42
CA VAL A 497 29.67 2.37 -13.74
C VAL A 497 28.71 2.97 -14.77
N VAL A 498 29.10 4.08 -15.42
CA VAL A 498 28.35 4.70 -16.52
C VAL A 498 28.98 4.28 -17.85
N THR A 499 28.19 3.67 -18.73
CA THR A 499 28.61 3.11 -20.03
C THR A 499 27.83 3.75 -21.17
N ALA A 500 28.53 4.19 -22.22
CA ALA A 500 27.93 4.66 -23.46
C ALA A 500 28.82 4.33 -24.69
N PRO A 501 28.25 4.21 -25.90
CA PRO A 501 29.02 4.04 -27.14
C PRO A 501 30.00 5.19 -27.40
N GLU A 502 31.07 4.88 -28.13
CA GLU A 502 31.96 5.90 -28.71
C GLU A 502 31.16 6.83 -29.64
N GLY A 503 31.29 8.14 -29.44
CA GLY A 503 30.50 9.13 -30.18
C GLY A 503 29.07 9.38 -29.65
N CYS A 504 28.71 8.85 -28.48
CA CYS A 504 27.49 9.23 -27.76
C CYS A 504 27.34 10.76 -27.67
N GLU A 505 26.15 11.30 -27.99
CA GLU A 505 25.89 12.76 -28.08
C GLU A 505 26.35 13.53 -26.84
N THR A 506 26.14 12.95 -25.66
CA THR A 506 26.47 13.51 -24.34
C THR A 506 26.47 12.37 -23.31
N ALA A 507 27.53 12.28 -22.51
CA ALA A 507 27.61 11.31 -21.41
C ALA A 507 28.53 11.82 -20.29
N GLY A 508 28.13 11.67 -19.03
CA GLY A 508 28.90 12.22 -17.89
C GLY A 508 28.39 11.79 -16.52
N ASN A 509 29.26 11.74 -15.51
CA ASN A 509 28.90 11.16 -14.19
C ASN A 509 27.75 11.88 -13.48
N LEU A 510 27.74 13.22 -13.46
CA LEU A 510 26.71 13.99 -12.74
C LEU A 510 25.61 14.52 -13.68
N ARG A 511 25.92 14.77 -14.96
CA ARG A 511 24.95 15.26 -15.95
C ARG A 511 25.22 14.73 -17.36
N GLY A 512 24.16 14.56 -18.14
CA GLY A 512 24.20 14.17 -19.56
C GLY A 512 23.57 15.16 -20.54
N SER A 513 23.30 16.42 -20.15
CA SER A 513 23.08 17.55 -21.09
C SER A 513 23.12 18.92 -20.38
N SER A 514 22.76 20.00 -21.09
CA SER A 514 22.90 21.41 -20.67
C SER A 514 21.94 21.86 -19.56
N ASN A 515 22.14 23.09 -19.05
CA ASN A 515 21.31 23.75 -18.02
C ASN A 515 21.25 23.05 -16.65
N ILE A 516 22.36 22.47 -16.18
CA ILE A 516 22.49 21.87 -14.84
C ILE A 516 23.67 22.50 -14.09
N VAL A 517 23.38 23.06 -12.91
CA VAL A 517 24.36 23.61 -11.95
C VAL A 517 24.74 22.52 -10.96
N ILE A 518 26.05 22.32 -10.78
CA ILE A 518 26.60 21.38 -9.80
C ILE A 518 27.01 22.21 -8.58
N GLY A 519 26.29 22.03 -7.48
CA GLY A 519 26.57 22.62 -6.18
C GLY A 519 27.50 21.77 -5.33
N GLU A 520 27.67 22.20 -4.09
CA GLU A 520 28.64 21.63 -3.15
C GLU A 520 28.32 20.18 -2.77
N GLY A 521 29.34 19.44 -2.31
CA GLY A 521 29.22 18.07 -1.78
C GLY A 521 29.06 16.97 -2.82
N CYS A 522 28.86 17.30 -4.10
CA CYS A 522 28.79 16.30 -5.16
C CYS A 522 30.11 15.54 -5.31
N THR A 523 30.04 14.21 -5.43
CA THR A 523 31.19 13.28 -5.41
C THR A 523 31.13 12.31 -6.59
N ILE A 524 32.29 11.94 -7.14
CA ILE A 524 32.46 10.98 -8.25
C ILE A 524 33.51 9.93 -7.87
N ASN A 525 33.19 8.64 -7.95
CA ASN A 525 34.15 7.57 -7.64
C ASN A 525 35.32 7.51 -8.66
N ALA A 526 36.51 7.19 -8.16
CA ALA A 526 37.74 7.09 -8.93
C ALA A 526 37.89 5.83 -9.80
N THR A 527 37.06 4.79 -9.61
CA THR A 527 37.15 3.51 -10.37
C THR A 527 36.38 3.49 -11.69
N LEU A 528 35.78 4.62 -12.10
CA LEU A 528 34.88 4.73 -13.24
C LEU A 528 35.63 4.92 -14.57
N GLN A 529 35.05 4.43 -15.68
CA GLN A 529 35.53 4.77 -17.02
C GLN A 529 35.45 6.29 -17.26
N LYS A 530 36.43 6.81 -18.00
CA LYS A 530 36.69 8.25 -18.14
C LYS A 530 35.59 8.95 -18.94
N LEU A 531 34.55 9.42 -18.25
CA LEU A 531 33.40 10.13 -18.81
C LEU A 531 33.43 11.61 -18.40
N TYR A 532 33.33 12.51 -19.39
CA TYR A 532 33.57 13.94 -19.21
C TYR A 532 32.40 14.63 -18.47
N LEU A 533 32.70 15.75 -17.81
CA LEU A 533 31.70 16.78 -17.54
C LEU A 533 31.58 17.61 -18.81
N ASP A 534 30.39 17.66 -19.42
CA ASP A 534 30.07 18.36 -20.68
C ASP A 534 30.73 19.76 -20.76
N ASP A 535 31.53 19.97 -21.81
CA ASP A 535 32.39 21.15 -22.04
C ASP A 535 31.65 22.35 -22.65
N THR A 536 30.41 22.16 -23.11
CA THR A 536 29.69 23.13 -23.96
C THR A 536 29.06 24.30 -23.20
N THR A 537 29.08 24.32 -21.87
CA THR A 537 28.41 25.36 -21.06
C THR A 537 29.40 26.21 -20.27
N SER A 538 29.44 27.51 -20.61
CA SER A 538 30.25 28.57 -20.00
C SER A 538 29.92 28.90 -18.53
N ALA A 539 29.28 27.99 -17.81
CA ALA A 539 28.68 28.22 -16.49
C ALA A 539 29.57 27.80 -15.30
N ILE A 540 30.72 27.17 -15.56
CA ILE A 540 31.73 26.86 -14.52
C ILE A 540 32.66 28.06 -14.32
N GLU A 541 32.11 29.18 -13.88
CA GLU A 541 32.94 30.27 -13.32
C GLU A 541 33.17 30.01 -11.83
N SER A 542 34.44 29.82 -11.47
CA SER A 542 34.97 29.49 -10.14
C SER A 542 34.48 28.17 -9.51
N VAL A 543 35.25 27.10 -9.74
CA VAL A 543 35.41 26.05 -8.72
C VAL A 543 36.47 26.54 -7.74
N SER A 544 36.05 26.94 -6.54
CA SER A 544 36.96 27.49 -5.53
C SER A 544 37.45 26.38 -4.60
N GLU A 545 38.65 25.88 -4.89
CA GLU A 545 39.36 24.78 -4.20
C GLU A 545 38.89 23.36 -4.56
N VAL A 546 39.56 22.78 -5.57
CA VAL A 546 39.59 21.32 -5.79
C VAL A 546 40.78 20.75 -5.00
N THR A 547 40.53 20.12 -3.86
CA THR A 547 41.56 19.35 -3.14
C THR A 547 41.64 17.91 -3.67
N ALA A 548 42.69 17.59 -4.43
CA ALA A 548 42.96 16.26 -4.98
C ALA A 548 44.41 15.81 -4.72
N ASN A 549 44.63 14.51 -4.45
CA ASN A 549 45.89 13.93 -3.94
C ASN A 549 46.34 12.65 -4.71
N ALA A 550 46.39 12.73 -6.05
CA ALA A 550 47.09 11.90 -7.07
C ALA A 550 46.73 10.41 -7.29
N PRO A 551 46.63 9.88 -8.56
CA PRO A 551 46.34 10.43 -9.92
C PRO A 551 44.94 9.98 -10.48
N ALA A 552 44.34 10.47 -11.59
CA ALA A 552 44.51 11.66 -12.45
C ALA A 552 43.23 11.97 -13.29
N TYR A 553 42.97 13.25 -13.57
CA TYR A 553 41.80 13.84 -14.23
C TYR A 553 42.20 14.94 -15.23
N ASP A 554 41.28 15.32 -16.13
CA ASP A 554 41.52 16.33 -17.18
C ASP A 554 40.36 17.33 -17.26
N LEU A 555 40.65 18.57 -16.87
CA LEU A 555 39.84 19.76 -17.15
C LEU A 555 40.65 20.61 -18.14
N ASN A 556 40.13 20.79 -19.36
CA ASN A 556 40.70 21.65 -20.39
C ASN A 556 42.17 21.35 -20.79
N GLY A 557 42.51 20.07 -20.98
CA GLY A 557 43.80 19.64 -21.52
C GLY A 557 44.95 19.71 -20.50
N ARG A 558 44.66 19.56 -19.21
CA ARG A 558 45.66 19.57 -18.13
C ARG A 558 45.41 18.45 -17.12
N ARG A 559 46.28 17.44 -17.17
CA ARG A 559 46.39 16.36 -16.16
C ARG A 559 46.58 16.96 -14.76
N THR A 560 45.64 16.70 -13.85
CA THR A 560 45.82 16.93 -12.41
C THR A 560 45.21 15.79 -11.59
N ASN A 561 45.63 15.63 -10.36
CA ASN A 561 45.96 14.31 -9.87
C ASN A 561 44.98 13.85 -8.76
N GLY A 562 44.15 12.81 -9.04
CA GLY A 562 43.64 11.70 -8.19
C GLY A 562 42.85 11.85 -6.87
N ASN A 563 42.08 10.78 -6.61
CA ASN A 563 40.96 10.64 -5.66
C ASN A 563 39.72 11.50 -5.97
N GLY A 564 38.55 10.98 -5.55
CA GLY A 564 37.24 11.39 -6.06
C GLY A 564 36.97 12.88 -6.02
N LEU A 565 36.39 13.41 -7.11
CA LEU A 565 36.16 14.83 -7.29
C LEU A 565 35.01 15.29 -6.37
N THR A 566 35.35 15.75 -5.17
CA THR A 566 34.41 16.51 -4.33
C THR A 566 34.41 17.96 -4.81
N ILE A 567 33.25 18.46 -5.21
CA ILE A 567 33.09 19.87 -5.61
C ILE A 567 32.71 20.67 -4.37
N SER A 568 33.58 21.59 -3.95
CA SER A 568 33.36 22.55 -2.85
C SER A 568 33.55 23.97 -3.38
N GLY A 569 32.61 24.88 -3.10
CA GLY A 569 32.65 26.29 -3.50
C GLY A 569 32.54 26.56 -5.02
N ALA A 570 31.68 27.46 -5.52
CA ALA A 570 30.73 28.34 -4.84
C ALA A 570 29.50 28.62 -5.74
N LYS A 571 28.52 29.40 -5.25
CA LYS A 571 27.31 29.79 -6.00
C LYS A 571 27.62 30.54 -7.31
N ALA A 572 27.59 29.85 -8.45
CA ALA A 572 27.69 30.47 -9.76
C ALA A 572 26.32 31.00 -10.24
N ARG A 573 26.08 32.30 -10.05
CA ARG A 573 25.00 33.05 -10.73
C ARG A 573 25.63 33.95 -11.78
N ILE A 574 25.42 33.64 -13.06
CA ILE A 574 25.65 34.57 -14.17
C ILE A 574 24.34 34.75 -14.94
N VAL A 575 23.58 35.74 -14.49
CA VAL A 575 22.53 36.36 -15.30
C VAL A 575 23.21 37.49 -16.08
N LYS A 576 23.02 37.52 -17.40
CA LYS A 576 23.31 38.71 -18.21
C LYS A 576 22.14 39.68 -18.15
#